data_AF-A0A536PTI8-F1
#
_entry.id   AF-A0A536PTI8-F1
#
_cell.length_a   1.000
_cell.length_b   1.000
_cell.length_c   1.000
_cell.angle_alpha   90.00
_cell.angle_beta   90.00
_cell.angle_gamma   90.00
#
_symmetry.space_group_name_H-M   'P 1'
#
loop_
_entity.id
_entity.type
_entity.pdbx_description
1 polymer ?
#
loop_
_entity_poly.entity_id
_entity_poly.type
_entity_poly.pdbx_seq_one_letter_code
_entity_poly.pdbx_strand_id
1 'polypeptide(L)'
;MGTEIEIDPRLLALQNTRPAVPAPSEATLAAPRSDVEALKDGAAMLVQAGNRVAAIALLWSAIAIEPLDLGAHRRLAAMLANAGDPDGAANEYARYIDFVLPTGDVGRAAAELSYGATMLGGHPALHEAAEKIALAVRALVPALPEPAPLPIPRLLPKVDLRFCVHDDGRYRWLQLEGGHADLAPSAVRLLDGGDNVLNMRPCIAIAHGQKGHAPAIDGEPPSVAWAVLGVSDDVVAALDAGDLPPYRIEAQIGDEWLSTSLADTGCRVGRRAARAAVS
;
A
#
# COMPACT_ATOMS: atom_id res chain seq x y z
N MET A 1 73.00 -68.51 20.16
CA MET A 1 74.04 -67.45 20.20
C MET A 1 73.69 -66.46 19.11
N GLY A 2 73.12 -65.33 19.51
CA GLY A 2 72.79 -64.25 18.60
C GLY A 2 74.07 -63.54 18.18
N THR A 3 74.15 -63.22 16.90
CA THR A 3 75.10 -62.24 16.37
C THR A 3 74.33 -60.93 16.20
N GLU A 4 74.62 -59.98 17.10
CA GLU A 4 74.23 -58.58 17.00
C GLU A 4 74.79 -58.00 15.69
N ILE A 5 73.90 -57.55 14.80
CA ILE A 5 74.31 -56.79 13.62
C ILE A 5 74.40 -55.34 14.07
N GLU A 6 75.63 -54.88 14.25
CA GLU A 6 75.97 -53.49 14.52
C GLU A 6 75.62 -52.64 13.27
N ILE A 7 74.55 -51.84 13.34
CA ILE A 7 74.12 -50.98 12.24
C ILE A 7 74.99 -49.72 12.25
N ASP A 8 75.68 -49.46 11.14
CA ASP A 8 76.54 -48.29 10.94
C ASP A 8 75.77 -46.97 11.20
N PRO A 9 76.20 -46.13 12.16
CA PRO A 9 75.53 -44.87 12.48
C PRO A 9 75.53 -43.86 11.32
N ARG A 10 76.37 -44.05 10.28
CA ARG A 10 76.33 -43.26 9.05
C ARG A 10 75.19 -43.67 8.10
N LEU A 11 74.70 -44.92 8.18
CA LEU A 11 73.57 -45.39 7.40
C LEU A 11 72.23 -44.83 7.92
N LEU A 12 72.15 -44.51 9.22
CA LEU A 12 71.00 -43.84 9.83
C LEU A 12 70.94 -42.34 9.47
N ALA A 13 72.09 -41.71 9.21
CA ALA A 13 72.18 -40.27 8.91
C ALA A 13 71.79 -39.89 7.47
N LEU A 14 71.71 -40.86 6.55
CA LEU A 14 71.33 -40.64 5.15
C LEU A 14 69.84 -40.87 4.86
N GLN A 15 69.06 -41.35 5.82
CA GLN A 15 67.60 -41.47 5.69
C GLN A 15 66.85 -40.18 6.11
N ASN A 16 67.54 -39.19 6.70
CA ASN A 16 66.92 -38.01 7.30
C ASN A 16 67.23 -36.66 6.60
N THR A 17 67.67 -36.68 5.34
CA THR A 17 67.88 -35.45 4.56
C THR A 17 67.21 -35.51 3.18
N ARG A 18 65.87 -35.52 3.18
CA ARG A 18 65.13 -34.95 2.05
C ARG A 18 65.08 -33.43 2.24
N PRO A 19 65.32 -32.61 1.20
CA PRO A 19 65.04 -31.19 1.29
C PRO A 19 63.55 -31.03 1.61
N ALA A 20 63.24 -30.23 2.63
CA ALA A 20 61.89 -29.79 2.88
C ALA A 20 61.45 -28.93 1.67
N VAL A 21 60.78 -29.56 0.71
CA VAL A 21 59.87 -28.82 -0.17
C VAL A 21 58.89 -28.15 0.79
N PRO A 22 58.73 -26.82 0.78
CA PRO A 22 57.68 -26.22 1.58
C PRO A 22 56.39 -26.94 1.20
N ALA A 23 55.76 -27.58 2.18
CA ALA A 23 54.38 -28.03 2.01
C ALA A 23 53.62 -26.84 1.42
N PRO A 24 52.76 -27.05 0.41
CA PRO A 24 51.94 -25.96 -0.08
C PRO A 24 51.30 -25.35 1.16
N SER A 25 51.65 -24.10 1.47
CA SER A 25 50.89 -23.28 2.39
C SER A 25 49.45 -23.48 2.01
N GLU A 26 48.55 -23.62 2.99
CA GLU A 26 47.11 -23.62 2.80
C GLU A 26 46.71 -22.41 1.95
N ALA A 27 46.87 -22.53 0.63
CA ALA A 27 46.31 -21.69 -0.37
C ALA A 27 44.87 -22.11 -0.32
N THR A 28 44.14 -21.44 0.57
CA THR A 28 42.70 -21.39 0.73
C THR A 28 42.02 -22.24 -0.34
N LEU A 29 41.79 -23.52 -0.01
CA LEU A 29 40.87 -24.36 -0.76
C LEU A 29 39.52 -23.69 -0.57
N ALA A 30 39.22 -22.73 -1.44
CA ALA A 30 37.91 -22.13 -1.54
C ALA A 30 36.93 -23.29 -1.61
N ALA A 31 35.93 -23.28 -0.73
CA ALA A 31 34.82 -24.23 -0.81
C ALA A 31 34.36 -24.32 -2.28
N PRO A 32 34.02 -25.52 -2.78
CA PRO A 32 33.57 -25.67 -4.16
C PRO A 32 32.50 -24.63 -4.43
N ARG A 33 32.80 -23.70 -5.34
CA ARG A 33 31.92 -22.59 -5.72
C ARG A 33 30.62 -23.22 -6.24
N SER A 34 29.46 -22.70 -5.85
CA SER A 34 28.20 -23.22 -6.41
C SER A 34 28.19 -23.00 -7.92
N ASP A 35 27.57 -23.92 -8.67
CA ASP A 35 27.46 -23.81 -10.13
C ASP A 35 26.80 -22.48 -10.55
N VAL A 36 25.84 -22.00 -9.76
CA VAL A 36 25.15 -20.71 -9.93
C VAL A 36 26.13 -19.53 -9.83
N GLU A 37 27.02 -19.52 -8.83
CA GLU A 37 28.05 -18.47 -8.71
C GLU A 37 29.06 -18.53 -9.85
N ALA A 38 29.50 -19.74 -10.24
CA ALA A 38 30.40 -19.91 -11.38
C ALA A 38 29.80 -19.37 -12.70
N LEU A 39 28.50 -19.61 -12.92
CA LEU A 39 27.77 -19.06 -14.07
C LEU A 39 27.65 -17.54 -14.04
N LYS A 40 27.38 -16.94 -12.86
CA LYS A 40 27.32 -15.47 -12.70
C LYS A 40 28.67 -14.80 -12.94
N ASP A 41 29.76 -15.42 -12.52
CA ASP A 41 31.11 -14.90 -12.76
C ASP A 41 31.51 -15.06 -14.22
N GLY A 42 31.21 -16.21 -14.83
CA GLY A 42 31.39 -16.42 -16.27
C GLY A 42 30.64 -15.37 -17.10
N ALA A 43 29.41 -15.04 -16.71
CA ALA A 43 28.63 -13.99 -17.35
C ALA A 43 29.33 -12.61 -17.24
N ALA A 44 29.86 -12.28 -16.07
CA ALA A 44 30.60 -11.04 -15.86
C ALA A 44 31.87 -10.96 -16.73
N MET A 45 32.63 -12.06 -16.84
CA MET A 45 33.81 -12.13 -17.71
C MET A 45 33.44 -11.95 -19.20
N LEU A 46 32.34 -12.56 -19.64
CA LEU A 46 31.87 -12.42 -21.02
C LEU A 46 31.38 -11.00 -21.32
N VAL A 47 30.76 -10.31 -20.36
CA VAL A 47 30.44 -8.88 -20.49
C VAL A 47 31.70 -8.05 -20.68
N GLN A 48 32.74 -8.30 -19.89
CA GLN A 48 34.04 -7.61 -20.02
C GLN A 48 34.69 -7.87 -21.38
N ALA A 49 34.54 -9.07 -21.92
CA ALA A 49 35.01 -9.44 -23.25
C ALA A 49 34.10 -8.91 -24.40
N GLY A 50 33.02 -8.19 -24.08
CA GLY A 50 32.06 -7.66 -25.06
C GLY A 50 31.06 -8.68 -25.60
N ASN A 51 31.09 -9.94 -25.13
CA ASN A 51 30.19 -10.99 -25.57
C ASN A 51 28.91 -11.04 -24.71
N ARG A 52 28.03 -10.06 -24.93
CA ARG A 52 26.79 -9.88 -24.16
C ARG A 52 25.79 -11.02 -24.35
N VAL A 53 25.70 -11.59 -25.54
CA VAL A 53 24.76 -12.70 -25.85
C VAL A 53 25.11 -13.94 -25.04
N ALA A 54 26.39 -14.32 -25.00
CA ALA A 54 26.82 -15.47 -24.22
C ALA A 54 26.64 -15.24 -22.71
N ALA A 55 26.86 -14.00 -22.23
CA ALA A 55 26.63 -13.65 -20.84
C ALA A 55 25.14 -13.77 -20.44
N ILE A 56 24.20 -13.35 -21.28
CA ILE A 56 22.75 -13.53 -21.06
C ILE A 56 22.41 -15.02 -20.93
N ALA A 57 22.96 -15.86 -21.83
CA ALA A 57 22.73 -17.30 -21.81
C ALA A 57 23.21 -17.96 -20.50
N LEU A 58 24.36 -17.52 -19.95
CA LEU A 58 24.84 -18.02 -18.66
C LEU A 58 23.93 -17.60 -17.50
N LEU A 59 23.39 -16.37 -17.51
CA LEU A 59 22.46 -15.92 -16.48
C LEU A 59 21.12 -16.67 -16.53
N TRP A 60 20.59 -16.95 -17.72
CA TRP A 60 19.43 -17.84 -17.85
C TRP A 60 19.71 -19.24 -17.33
N SER A 61 20.92 -19.77 -17.55
CA SER A 61 21.32 -21.07 -17.01
C SER A 61 21.40 -21.04 -15.48
N ALA A 62 21.92 -19.96 -14.89
CA ALA A 62 21.96 -19.78 -13.44
C ALA A 62 20.54 -19.77 -12.83
N ILE A 63 19.61 -19.04 -13.45
CA ILE A 63 18.20 -18.97 -13.03
C ILE A 63 17.49 -20.32 -13.19
N ALA A 64 17.84 -21.09 -14.23
CA ALA A 64 17.28 -22.44 -14.41
C ALA A 64 17.71 -23.41 -13.30
N ILE A 65 18.93 -23.25 -12.76
CA ILE A 65 19.43 -24.07 -11.64
C ILE A 65 18.85 -23.58 -10.31
N GLU A 66 18.85 -22.27 -10.08
CA GLU A 66 18.34 -21.65 -8.86
C GLU A 66 17.37 -20.50 -9.18
N PRO A 67 16.06 -20.78 -9.33
CA PRO A 67 15.06 -19.78 -9.72
C PRO A 67 14.89 -18.63 -8.74
N LEU A 68 15.32 -18.80 -7.48
CA LEU A 68 15.23 -17.80 -6.41
C LEU A 68 16.54 -17.02 -6.19
N ASP A 69 17.58 -17.23 -7.01
CA ASP A 69 18.82 -16.45 -6.92
C ASP A 69 18.60 -15.02 -7.44
N LEU A 70 18.36 -14.10 -6.51
CA LEU A 70 18.10 -12.69 -6.82
C LEU A 70 19.26 -12.04 -7.60
N GLY A 71 20.49 -12.49 -7.34
CA GLY A 71 21.68 -11.99 -8.01
C GLY A 71 21.66 -12.21 -9.52
N ALA A 72 21.28 -13.41 -9.96
CA ALA A 72 21.18 -13.76 -11.38
C ALA A 72 20.07 -12.96 -12.08
N HIS A 73 18.89 -12.87 -11.47
CA HIS A 73 17.76 -12.08 -11.99
C HIS A 73 18.12 -10.60 -12.18
N ARG A 74 18.71 -9.95 -11.17
CA ARG A 74 19.10 -8.54 -11.27
C ARG A 74 20.20 -8.30 -12.30
N ARG A 75 21.18 -9.20 -12.40
CA ARG A 75 22.24 -9.11 -13.43
C ARG A 75 21.65 -9.22 -14.83
N LEU A 76 20.70 -10.13 -15.03
CA LEU A 76 20.04 -10.33 -16.32
C LEU A 76 19.18 -9.11 -16.68
N ALA A 77 18.35 -8.61 -15.76
CA ALA A 77 17.56 -7.41 -15.98
C ALA A 77 18.43 -6.19 -16.33
N ALA A 78 19.54 -5.99 -15.61
CA ALA A 78 20.48 -4.92 -15.90
C ALA A 78 21.13 -5.08 -17.28
N MET A 79 21.48 -6.31 -17.68
CA MET A 79 22.05 -6.58 -19.00
C MET A 79 21.06 -6.29 -20.14
N LEU A 80 19.79 -6.68 -19.97
CA LEU A 80 18.72 -6.41 -20.93
C LEU A 80 18.48 -4.90 -21.08
N ALA A 81 18.37 -4.17 -19.97
CA ALA A 81 18.23 -2.71 -19.99
C ALA A 81 19.43 -2.03 -20.68
N ASN A 82 20.66 -2.45 -20.37
CA ASN A 82 21.88 -1.93 -21.00
C ASN A 82 22.03 -2.32 -22.49
N ALA A 83 21.28 -3.33 -22.94
CA ALA A 83 21.17 -3.70 -24.35
C ALA A 83 20.07 -2.92 -25.08
N GLY A 84 19.35 -2.03 -24.40
CA GLY A 84 18.23 -1.28 -24.96
C GLY A 84 16.90 -2.03 -24.93
N ASP A 85 16.79 -3.09 -24.11
CA ASP A 85 15.58 -3.89 -23.92
C ASP A 85 14.99 -3.69 -22.51
N PRO A 86 14.34 -2.54 -22.25
CA PRO A 86 13.68 -2.28 -20.96
C PRO A 86 12.47 -3.19 -20.72
N ASP A 87 11.80 -3.64 -21.79
CA ASP A 87 10.66 -4.56 -21.69
C ASP A 87 11.12 -5.92 -21.15
N GLY A 88 12.20 -6.48 -21.71
CA GLY A 88 12.84 -7.69 -21.23
C GLY A 88 13.35 -7.56 -19.79
N ALA A 89 13.92 -6.41 -19.43
CA ALA A 89 14.37 -6.15 -18.06
C ALA A 89 13.20 -6.15 -17.06
N ALA A 90 12.09 -5.48 -17.38
CA ALA A 90 10.92 -5.45 -16.54
C ALA A 90 10.26 -6.83 -16.40
N ASN A 91 10.22 -7.59 -17.49
CA ASN A 91 9.72 -8.98 -17.48
C ASN A 91 10.57 -9.88 -16.58
N GLU A 92 11.89 -9.70 -16.53
CA GLU A 92 12.74 -10.51 -15.64
C GLU A 92 12.52 -10.17 -14.16
N TYR A 93 12.35 -8.90 -13.80
CA TYR A 93 11.95 -8.53 -12.43
C TYR A 93 10.60 -9.16 -12.04
N ALA A 94 9.61 -9.10 -12.94
CA ALA A 94 8.31 -9.73 -12.72
C ALA A 94 8.42 -11.26 -12.60
N ARG A 95 9.30 -11.90 -13.37
CA ARG A 95 9.53 -13.34 -13.31
C ARG A 95 10.12 -13.79 -11.98
N TYR A 96 11.07 -13.04 -11.42
CA TYR A 96 11.56 -13.31 -10.07
C TYR A 96 10.43 -13.24 -9.03
N ILE A 97 9.56 -12.21 -9.14
CA ILE A 97 8.39 -12.07 -8.26
C ILE A 97 7.47 -13.29 -8.38
N ASP A 98 7.23 -13.78 -9.59
CA ASP A 98 6.43 -14.99 -9.83
C ASP A 98 7.05 -16.24 -9.19
N PHE A 99 8.38 -16.34 -9.10
CA PHE A 99 9.04 -17.43 -8.37
C PHE A 99 8.96 -17.28 -6.84
N VAL A 100 9.02 -16.05 -6.33
CA VAL A 100 9.01 -15.77 -4.89
C VAL A 100 7.61 -15.92 -4.30
N LEU A 101 6.56 -15.48 -4.97
CA LEU A 101 5.19 -15.46 -4.43
C LEU A 101 4.70 -16.84 -3.89
N PRO A 102 4.90 -17.97 -4.59
CA PRO A 102 4.52 -19.29 -4.09
C PRO A 102 5.22 -19.70 -2.79
N THR A 103 6.36 -19.09 -2.44
CA THR A 103 7.06 -19.36 -1.17
C THR A 103 6.42 -18.68 0.03
N GLY A 104 5.47 -17.75 -0.20
CA GLY A 104 4.83 -16.95 0.83
C GLY A 104 5.65 -15.72 1.27
N ASP A 105 6.85 -15.51 0.73
CA ASP A 105 7.70 -14.35 1.05
C ASP A 105 7.26 -13.10 0.26
N VAL A 106 6.10 -12.57 0.63
CA VAL A 106 5.50 -11.38 0.02
C VAL A 106 6.38 -10.14 0.23
N GLY A 107 7.12 -10.07 1.34
CA GLY A 107 8.04 -8.96 1.62
C GLY A 107 9.19 -8.91 0.62
N ARG A 108 9.79 -10.06 0.31
CA ARG A 108 10.86 -10.17 -0.69
C ARG A 108 10.37 -9.88 -2.10
N ALA A 109 9.15 -10.29 -2.45
CA ALA A 109 8.52 -9.94 -3.72
C ALA A 109 8.29 -8.43 -3.85
N ALA A 110 7.71 -7.79 -2.82
CA ALA A 110 7.46 -6.35 -2.79
C ALA A 110 8.76 -5.52 -2.84
N ALA A 111 9.82 -5.98 -2.17
CA ALA A 111 11.13 -5.34 -2.23
C ALA A 111 11.71 -5.35 -3.65
N GLU A 112 11.57 -6.46 -4.38
CA GLU A 112 12.04 -6.52 -5.77
C GLU A 112 11.18 -5.67 -6.71
N LEU A 113 9.87 -5.66 -6.53
CA LEU A 113 8.98 -4.76 -7.28
C LEU A 113 9.40 -3.30 -7.12
N SER A 114 9.64 -2.87 -5.87
CA SER A 114 10.10 -1.50 -5.58
C SER A 114 11.43 -1.19 -6.24
N TYR A 115 12.35 -2.16 -6.28
CA TYR A 115 13.64 -2.01 -6.94
C TYR A 115 13.46 -1.87 -8.46
N GLY A 116 12.74 -2.78 -9.11
CA GLY A 116 12.47 -2.74 -10.54
C GLY A 116 11.76 -1.46 -10.98
N ALA A 117 10.75 -1.01 -10.22
CA ALA A 117 10.02 0.22 -10.50
C ALA A 117 10.90 1.47 -10.35
N THR A 118 11.87 1.46 -9.42
CA THR A 118 12.86 2.55 -9.29
C THR A 118 13.78 2.62 -10.50
N MET A 119 14.17 1.46 -11.04
CA MET A 119 15.09 1.37 -12.18
C MET A 119 14.43 1.69 -13.52
N LEU A 120 13.16 1.30 -13.70
CA LEU A 120 12.49 1.32 -15.01
C LEU A 120 11.23 2.21 -15.07
N GLY A 121 10.77 2.73 -13.93
CA GLY A 121 9.52 3.50 -13.84
C GLY A 121 8.26 2.63 -13.91
N GLY A 122 7.15 3.23 -14.34
CA GLY A 122 5.86 2.55 -14.49
C GLY A 122 5.81 1.68 -15.73
N HIS A 123 6.15 0.39 -15.59
CA HIS A 123 6.10 -0.59 -16.68
C HIS A 123 4.93 -1.58 -16.50
N PRO A 124 4.22 -2.00 -17.57
CA PRO A 124 3.07 -2.92 -17.47
C PRO A 124 3.37 -4.24 -16.75
N ALA A 125 4.50 -4.88 -17.02
CA ALA A 125 4.90 -6.12 -16.34
C ALA A 125 5.09 -5.95 -14.82
N LEU A 126 5.62 -4.80 -14.39
CA LEU A 126 5.77 -4.49 -12.97
C LEU A 126 4.42 -4.17 -12.32
N HIS A 127 3.52 -3.52 -13.06
CA HIS A 127 2.16 -3.30 -12.60
C HIS A 127 1.40 -4.63 -12.41
N GLU A 128 1.51 -5.56 -13.35
CA GLU A 128 0.93 -6.90 -13.20
C GLU A 128 1.50 -7.63 -11.98
N ALA A 129 2.82 -7.57 -11.77
CA ALA A 129 3.45 -8.13 -10.59
C ALA A 129 2.96 -7.47 -9.29
N ALA A 130 2.69 -6.16 -9.31
CA ALA A 130 2.10 -5.44 -8.18
C ALA A 130 0.69 -5.94 -7.85
N GLU A 131 -0.15 -6.21 -8.85
CA GLU A 131 -1.48 -6.79 -8.64
C GLU A 131 -1.40 -8.20 -8.02
N LYS A 132 -0.46 -9.04 -8.48
CA LYS A 132 -0.22 -10.36 -7.89
C LYS A 132 0.23 -10.25 -6.43
N ILE A 133 1.13 -9.33 -6.11
CA ILE A 133 1.57 -9.06 -4.74
C ILE A 133 0.39 -8.55 -3.89
N ALA A 134 -0.41 -7.62 -4.40
CA ALA A 134 -1.58 -7.10 -3.69
C ALA A 134 -2.59 -8.20 -3.37
N LEU A 135 -2.84 -9.11 -4.31
CA LEU A 135 -3.68 -10.29 -4.07
C LEU A 135 -3.09 -11.20 -2.99
N ALA A 136 -1.78 -11.47 -3.04
CA ALA A 136 -1.10 -12.28 -2.04
C ALA A 136 -1.16 -11.63 -0.64
N VAL A 137 -0.96 -10.31 -0.53
CA VAL A 137 -1.11 -9.57 0.73
C VAL A 137 -2.54 -9.68 1.26
N ARG A 138 -3.55 -9.49 0.41
CA ARG A 138 -4.96 -9.63 0.80
C ARG A 138 -5.28 -11.02 1.32
N ALA A 139 -4.64 -12.07 0.78
CA ALA A 139 -4.83 -13.43 1.24
C ALA A 139 -4.21 -13.71 2.63
N LEU A 140 -3.24 -12.92 3.08
CA LEU A 140 -2.63 -13.08 4.42
C LEU A 140 -3.58 -12.68 5.55
N VAL A 141 -4.49 -11.75 5.30
CA VAL A 141 -5.46 -11.26 6.27
C VAL A 141 -6.84 -11.77 5.86
N PRO A 142 -7.52 -12.59 6.67
CA PRO A 142 -8.89 -13.00 6.38
C PRO A 142 -9.74 -11.77 6.09
N ALA A 143 -10.56 -11.85 5.05
CA ALA A 143 -11.54 -10.81 4.77
C ALA A 143 -12.35 -10.56 6.04
N LEU A 144 -12.44 -9.31 6.46
CA LEU A 144 -13.40 -8.95 7.49
C LEU A 144 -14.78 -9.41 7.01
N PRO A 145 -15.64 -9.92 7.90
CA PRO A 145 -17.02 -10.17 7.52
C PRO A 145 -17.57 -8.89 6.89
N GLU A 146 -18.23 -9.02 5.74
CA GLU A 146 -18.84 -7.86 5.09
C GLU A 146 -19.70 -7.14 6.14
N PRO A 147 -19.55 -5.80 6.26
CA PRO A 147 -20.36 -5.06 7.20
C PRO A 147 -21.82 -5.33 6.87
N ALA A 148 -22.63 -5.54 7.91
CA ALA A 148 -24.05 -5.78 7.73
C ALA A 148 -24.63 -4.66 6.84
N PRO A 149 -25.49 -5.01 5.86
CA PRO A 149 -26.08 -4.01 4.99
C PRO A 149 -26.75 -2.94 5.84
N LEU A 150 -26.58 -1.68 5.46
CA LEU A 150 -27.15 -0.59 6.22
C LEU A 150 -28.67 -0.76 6.29
N PRO A 151 -29.30 -0.45 7.43
CA PRO A 151 -30.75 -0.41 7.51
C PRO A 151 -31.28 0.58 6.48
N ILE A 152 -32.25 0.11 5.68
CA ILE A 152 -32.91 0.92 4.66
C ILE A 152 -33.62 2.07 5.37
N PRO A 153 -33.36 3.34 4.99
CA PRO A 153 -34.00 4.46 5.62
C PRO A 153 -35.49 4.49 5.27
N ARG A 154 -36.33 4.83 6.25
CA ARG A 154 -37.72 5.18 5.99
C ARG A 154 -37.76 6.55 5.33
N LEU A 155 -38.39 6.62 4.16
CA LEU A 155 -38.39 7.84 3.34
C LEU A 155 -39.31 8.95 3.87
N LEU A 156 -40.35 8.59 4.63
CA LEU A 156 -41.32 9.51 5.22
C LEU A 156 -41.73 9.09 6.64
N PRO A 157 -42.03 10.05 7.54
CA PRO A 157 -41.79 11.49 7.38
C PRO A 157 -40.30 11.80 7.25
N LYS A 158 -39.96 12.95 6.66
CA LYS A 158 -38.57 13.41 6.64
C LYS A 158 -38.25 14.12 7.95
N VAL A 159 -37.00 13.99 8.40
CA VAL A 159 -36.49 14.81 9.50
C VAL A 159 -35.95 16.10 8.90
N ASP A 160 -36.57 17.22 9.21
CA ASP A 160 -36.13 18.52 8.75
C ASP A 160 -34.90 18.97 9.55
N LEU A 161 -33.80 19.16 8.83
CA LEU A 161 -32.53 19.65 9.36
C LEU A 161 -32.11 20.87 8.54
N ARG A 162 -31.53 21.85 9.21
CA ARG A 162 -30.86 22.97 8.60
C ARG A 162 -29.37 22.91 8.89
N PHE A 163 -28.55 23.53 8.05
CA PHE A 163 -27.10 23.44 8.19
C PHE A 163 -26.36 24.77 8.03
N CYS A 164 -25.24 24.87 8.75
CA CYS A 164 -24.18 25.84 8.53
C CYS A 164 -22.91 25.11 8.07
N VAL A 165 -22.18 25.69 7.13
CA VAL A 165 -20.85 25.19 6.76
C VAL A 165 -19.79 26.00 7.49
N HIS A 166 -18.86 25.31 8.14
CA HIS A 166 -17.71 25.90 8.78
C HIS A 166 -16.43 25.45 8.09
N ASP A 167 -15.47 26.36 7.98
CA ASP A 167 -14.17 26.14 7.37
C ASP A 167 -13.11 26.91 8.17
N ASP A 168 -12.17 26.21 8.80
CA ASP A 168 -11.04 26.81 9.51
C ASP A 168 -9.74 26.85 8.68
N GLY A 169 -9.82 26.46 7.40
CA GLY A 169 -8.71 26.33 6.47
C GLY A 169 -8.04 24.95 6.46
N ARG A 170 -8.22 24.14 7.52
CA ARG A 170 -7.69 22.77 7.62
C ARG A 170 -8.80 21.72 7.63
N TYR A 171 -9.91 22.02 8.30
CA TYR A 171 -11.06 21.17 8.47
C TYR A 171 -12.32 21.89 8.04
N ARG A 172 -13.24 21.12 7.48
CA ARG A 172 -14.57 21.57 7.11
C ARG A 172 -15.60 20.72 7.82
N TRP A 173 -16.66 21.36 8.30
CA TRP A 173 -17.75 20.65 8.95
C TRP A 173 -19.11 21.28 8.67
N LEU A 174 -20.12 20.44 8.68
CA LEU A 174 -21.52 20.83 8.72
C LEU A 174 -21.97 20.84 10.17
N GLN A 175 -22.45 21.97 10.63
CA GLN A 175 -23.25 22.03 11.83
C GLN A 175 -24.71 21.87 11.44
N LEU A 176 -25.31 20.75 11.84
CA LEU A 176 -26.69 20.39 11.59
C LEU A 176 -27.54 20.70 12.81
N GLU A 177 -28.72 21.28 12.59
CA GLU A 177 -29.71 21.54 13.64
C GLU A 177 -31.09 21.24 13.11
N GLY A 178 -31.96 20.65 13.93
CA GLY A 178 -33.33 20.41 13.50
C GLY A 178 -34.05 19.38 14.34
N GLY A 179 -34.98 18.68 13.69
CA GLY A 179 -35.97 17.85 14.35
C GLY A 179 -36.99 18.67 15.13
N HIS A 180 -38.05 17.99 15.55
CA HIS A 180 -39.07 18.50 16.47
C HIS A 180 -39.44 17.41 17.47
N ALA A 181 -40.36 17.68 18.41
CA ALA A 181 -40.66 16.78 19.52
C ALA A 181 -40.98 15.32 19.09
N ASP A 182 -41.69 15.11 17.98
CA ASP A 182 -42.04 13.78 17.48
C ASP A 182 -40.97 13.15 16.57
N LEU A 183 -40.03 13.97 16.07
CA LEU A 183 -38.92 13.56 15.22
C LEU A 183 -37.61 14.13 15.78
N ALA A 184 -37.30 13.81 17.03
CA ALA A 184 -36.08 14.22 17.70
C ALA A 184 -34.93 13.24 17.36
N PRO A 185 -33.96 13.63 16.52
CA PRO A 185 -32.91 12.71 16.11
C PRO A 185 -31.92 12.42 17.24
N SER A 186 -31.56 11.14 17.40
CA SER A 186 -30.52 10.68 18.33
C SER A 186 -29.14 10.63 17.67
N ALA A 187 -29.08 10.49 16.35
CA ALA A 187 -27.86 10.51 15.55
C ALA A 187 -28.13 10.94 14.12
N VAL A 188 -27.08 11.34 13.41
CA VAL A 188 -27.09 11.61 11.97
C VAL A 188 -25.91 10.90 11.29
N ARG A 189 -26.11 10.51 10.04
CA ARG A 189 -25.05 9.96 9.18
C ARG A 189 -25.03 10.61 7.80
N LEU A 190 -23.85 10.82 7.26
CA LEU A 190 -23.58 11.27 5.90
C LEU A 190 -23.12 10.07 5.07
N LEU A 191 -23.76 9.87 3.92
CA LEU A 191 -23.42 8.78 3.00
C LEU A 191 -23.12 9.32 1.60
N ASP A 192 -22.31 8.58 0.85
CA ASP A 192 -22.10 8.80 -0.58
C ASP A 192 -23.16 8.06 -1.43
N GLY A 193 -23.00 8.11 -2.76
CA GLY A 193 -23.91 7.46 -3.71
C GLY A 193 -23.80 5.94 -3.75
N GLY A 194 -22.78 5.37 -3.11
CA GLY A 194 -22.57 3.93 -2.97
C GLY A 194 -23.00 3.38 -1.61
N ASP A 195 -23.77 4.15 -0.82
CA ASP A 195 -24.19 3.79 0.54
C ASP A 195 -23.04 3.65 1.55
N ASN A 196 -21.87 4.22 1.26
CA ASN A 196 -20.77 4.24 2.23
C ASN A 196 -21.00 5.34 3.26
N VAL A 197 -20.90 4.98 4.55
CA VAL A 197 -20.98 5.98 5.64
C VAL A 197 -19.67 6.78 5.68
N LEU A 198 -19.72 8.03 5.22
CA LEU A 198 -18.59 8.95 5.27
C LEU A 198 -18.36 9.52 6.67
N ASN A 199 -19.45 9.76 7.41
CA ASN A 199 -19.40 10.24 8.78
C ASN A 199 -20.69 9.90 9.53
N MET A 200 -20.61 9.62 10.84
CA MET A 200 -21.77 9.39 11.71
C MET A 200 -21.52 10.02 13.07
N ARG A 201 -22.52 10.72 13.61
CA ARG A 201 -22.41 11.42 14.89
C ARG A 201 -23.71 11.32 15.70
N PRO A 202 -23.61 11.14 17.03
CA PRO A 202 -24.75 11.32 17.90
C PRO A 202 -25.18 12.79 17.88
N CYS A 203 -26.48 13.01 18.00
CA CYS A 203 -27.06 14.32 18.18
C CYS A 203 -27.03 14.72 19.67
N ILE A 204 -26.92 16.02 19.91
CA ILE A 204 -27.00 16.63 21.23
C ILE A 204 -28.34 17.36 21.32
N ALA A 205 -29.10 17.11 22.38
CA ALA A 205 -30.38 17.76 22.62
C ALA A 205 -30.21 19.27 22.85
N ILE A 206 -31.11 20.06 22.28
CA ILE A 206 -31.22 21.50 22.51
C ILE A 206 -32.29 21.70 23.59
N ALA A 207 -31.89 22.28 24.73
CA ALA A 207 -32.84 22.56 25.80
C ALA A 207 -33.86 23.63 25.38
N HIS A 208 -35.07 23.58 25.95
CA HIS A 208 -36.10 24.57 25.67
C HIS A 208 -35.60 26.00 25.97
N GLY A 209 -35.62 26.88 24.97
CA GLY A 209 -35.14 28.25 25.06
C GLY A 209 -33.63 28.44 24.83
N GLN A 210 -32.86 27.36 24.64
CA GLN A 210 -31.47 27.43 24.20
C GLN A 210 -31.42 27.77 22.70
N LYS A 211 -30.68 28.81 22.33
CA LYS A 211 -30.47 29.16 20.92
C LYS A 211 -29.51 28.15 20.28
N GLY A 212 -29.93 27.59 19.15
CA GLY A 212 -29.03 26.93 18.21
C GLY A 212 -28.10 27.94 17.52
N HIS A 213 -27.05 27.44 16.90
CA HIS A 213 -26.07 28.20 16.13
C HIS A 213 -26.50 28.40 14.67
N ALA A 214 -27.29 27.48 14.11
CA ALA A 214 -27.86 27.64 12.78
C ALA A 214 -29.03 28.64 12.87
N PRO A 215 -29.01 29.72 12.06
CA PRO A 215 -30.07 30.71 12.06
C PRO A 215 -31.44 30.06 11.94
N ALA A 216 -32.39 30.50 12.77
CA ALA A 216 -33.77 30.09 12.60
C ALA A 216 -34.30 30.58 11.26
N ILE A 217 -35.04 29.72 10.56
CA ILE A 217 -35.80 30.10 9.38
C ILE A 217 -37.18 30.53 9.88
N ASP A 218 -37.66 31.69 9.42
CA ASP A 218 -38.93 32.27 9.88
C ASP A 218 -40.10 31.31 9.62
N GLY A 219 -40.88 31.02 10.67
CA GLY A 219 -42.05 30.13 10.59
C GLY A 219 -41.77 28.64 10.85
N GLU A 220 -40.51 28.23 10.99
CA GLU A 220 -40.17 26.85 11.36
C GLU A 220 -40.23 26.60 12.88
N PRO A 221 -40.62 25.39 13.32
CA PRO A 221 -40.58 25.03 14.73
C PRO A 221 -39.14 25.08 15.29
N PRO A 222 -38.98 25.30 16.60
CA PRO A 222 -37.66 25.30 17.21
C PRO A 222 -37.00 23.92 17.09
N SER A 223 -35.73 23.92 16.68
CA SER A 223 -34.90 22.72 16.61
C SER A 223 -34.72 22.09 18.00
N VAL A 224 -34.77 20.77 18.08
CA VAL A 224 -34.63 20.02 19.35
C VAL A 224 -33.29 19.30 19.46
N ALA A 225 -32.50 19.24 18.38
CA ALA A 225 -31.23 18.54 18.34
C ALA A 225 -30.23 19.21 17.40
N TRP A 226 -28.94 19.01 17.67
CA TRP A 226 -27.84 19.42 16.78
C TRP A 226 -26.71 18.39 16.72
N ALA A 227 -25.93 18.42 15.64
CA ALA A 227 -24.75 17.58 15.45
C ALA A 227 -23.71 18.27 14.57
N VAL A 228 -22.45 17.81 14.61
CA VAL A 228 -21.37 18.33 13.75
C VAL A 228 -20.72 17.21 12.96
N LEU A 229 -20.89 17.22 11.64
CA LEU A 229 -20.29 16.26 10.72
C LEU A 229 -19.07 16.87 10.03
N GLY A 230 -17.90 16.24 10.17
CA GLY A 230 -16.75 16.58 9.34
C GLY A 230 -17.02 16.17 7.89
N VAL A 231 -16.68 17.03 6.94
CA VAL A 231 -16.97 16.84 5.51
C VAL A 231 -15.75 17.16 4.64
N SER A 232 -15.70 16.56 3.46
CA SER A 232 -14.68 16.83 2.44
C SER A 232 -15.02 18.07 1.61
N ASP A 233 -14.05 18.53 0.82
CA ASP A 233 -14.20 19.65 -0.12
C ASP A 233 -15.28 19.36 -1.17
N ASP A 234 -15.38 18.10 -1.62
CA ASP A 234 -16.38 17.67 -2.60
C ASP A 234 -17.81 17.77 -2.04
N VAL A 235 -18.00 17.42 -0.77
CA VAL A 235 -19.31 17.55 -0.10
C VAL A 235 -19.69 19.02 0.03
N VAL A 236 -18.73 19.88 0.39
CA VAL A 236 -18.96 21.33 0.49
C VAL A 236 -19.27 21.94 -0.88
N ALA A 237 -18.56 21.53 -1.92
CA ALA A 237 -18.81 21.99 -3.29
C ALA A 237 -20.20 21.57 -3.79
N ALA A 238 -20.62 20.34 -3.51
CA ALA A 238 -21.96 19.85 -3.86
C ALA A 238 -23.06 20.66 -3.14
N LEU A 239 -22.90 20.90 -1.84
CA LEU A 239 -23.82 21.74 -1.07
C LEU A 239 -23.92 23.17 -1.61
N ASP A 240 -22.78 23.79 -1.94
CA ASP A 240 -22.76 25.14 -2.50
C ASP A 240 -23.34 25.21 -3.92
N ALA A 241 -23.30 24.11 -4.69
CA ALA A 241 -23.96 24.00 -5.98
C ALA A 241 -25.49 23.87 -5.86
N GLY A 242 -26.02 23.64 -4.65
CA GLY A 242 -27.44 23.41 -4.40
C GLY A 242 -27.93 22.04 -4.87
N ASP A 243 -27.00 21.17 -5.30
CA ASP A 243 -27.28 19.80 -5.73
C ASP A 243 -26.48 18.87 -4.80
N LEU A 244 -27.18 18.28 -3.85
CA LEU A 244 -26.62 17.32 -2.91
C LEU A 244 -26.23 15.94 -3.48
N PRO A 245 -26.62 15.46 -4.68
CA PRO A 245 -26.14 14.18 -5.17
C PRO A 245 -24.63 14.23 -5.44
N PRO A 246 -23.89 13.17 -5.10
CA PRO A 246 -24.37 11.85 -4.67
C PRO A 246 -24.54 11.69 -3.14
N TYR A 247 -24.45 12.77 -2.37
CA TYR A 247 -24.46 12.71 -0.90
C TYR A 247 -25.86 12.77 -0.31
N ARG A 248 -26.06 12.05 0.79
CA ARG A 248 -27.30 12.08 1.56
C ARG A 248 -27.04 12.12 3.05
N ILE A 249 -27.94 12.78 3.77
CA ILE A 249 -27.96 12.77 5.23
C ILE A 249 -29.20 12.00 5.68
N GLU A 250 -29.02 11.18 6.69
CA GLU A 250 -30.08 10.43 7.33
C GLU A 250 -30.01 10.65 8.83
N ALA A 251 -31.16 10.58 9.49
CA ALA A 251 -31.31 10.84 10.90
C ALA A 251 -31.93 9.64 11.61
N GLN A 252 -31.40 9.27 12.76
CA GLN A 252 -31.90 8.15 13.55
C GLN A 252 -33.00 8.62 14.51
N ILE A 253 -34.15 7.95 14.48
CA ILE A 253 -35.30 8.16 15.38
C ILE A 253 -35.63 6.82 16.03
N GLY A 254 -35.34 6.70 17.34
CA GLY A 254 -35.40 5.41 18.02
C GLY A 254 -34.46 4.41 17.34
N ASP A 255 -35.01 3.31 16.84
CA ASP A 255 -34.27 2.24 16.16
C ASP A 255 -34.28 2.35 14.62
N GLU A 256 -34.96 3.35 14.07
CA GLU A 256 -35.10 3.54 12.61
C GLU A 256 -34.20 4.68 12.11
N TRP A 257 -33.69 4.52 10.88
CA TRP A 257 -33.09 5.61 10.11
C TRP A 257 -34.15 6.21 9.20
N LEU A 258 -34.25 7.54 9.17
CA LEU A 258 -35.18 8.28 8.31
C LEU A 258 -34.39 9.18 7.36
N SER A 259 -34.94 9.41 6.17
CA SER A 259 -34.43 10.42 5.25
C SER A 259 -34.60 11.83 5.82
N THR A 260 -33.69 12.74 5.47
CA THR A 260 -33.77 14.16 5.91
C THR A 260 -34.23 15.08 4.80
N SER A 261 -34.87 16.18 5.17
CA SER A 261 -34.90 17.40 4.34
C SER A 261 -33.77 18.31 4.82
N LEU A 262 -33.00 18.88 3.92
CA LEU A 262 -31.90 19.79 4.27
C LEU A 262 -32.21 21.21 3.80
N ALA A 263 -32.21 22.15 4.74
CA ALA A 263 -32.33 23.57 4.47
C ALA A 263 -30.97 24.27 4.65
N ASP A 264 -30.48 24.91 3.59
CA ASP A 264 -29.28 25.76 3.68
C ASP A 264 -29.66 27.08 4.35
N THR A 265 -29.04 27.40 5.49
CA THR A 265 -29.28 28.69 6.15
C THR A 265 -28.48 29.84 5.55
N GLY A 266 -27.67 29.58 4.52
CA GLY A 266 -26.69 30.51 3.95
C GLY A 266 -25.51 30.83 4.88
N CYS A 267 -25.45 30.18 6.04
CA CYS A 267 -24.40 30.45 7.03
C CYS A 267 -23.11 29.76 6.61
N ARG A 268 -22.06 30.56 6.41
CA ARG A 268 -20.70 30.12 6.11
C ARG A 268 -19.74 30.78 7.10
N VAL A 269 -19.21 30.01 8.05
CA VAL A 269 -18.35 30.52 9.13
C VAL A 269 -16.88 30.20 8.81
N GLY A 270 -16.00 31.20 8.95
CA GLY A 270 -14.55 31.03 8.76
C GLY A 270 -14.05 31.10 7.31
N ARG A 271 -14.95 31.07 6.30
CA ARG A 271 -14.55 31.31 4.91
C ARG A 271 -14.05 32.74 4.72
N ARG A 272 -12.81 32.92 4.23
CA ARG A 272 -12.41 34.18 3.60
C ARG A 272 -13.33 34.39 2.39
N ALA A 273 -14.06 35.49 2.35
CA ALA A 273 -14.82 35.87 1.16
C ALA A 273 -13.87 35.84 -0.05
N ALA A 274 -14.19 35.00 -1.04
CA ALA A 274 -13.52 35.08 -2.33
C ALA A 274 -13.77 36.50 -2.83
N ARG A 275 -12.70 37.28 -3.01
CA ARG A 275 -12.79 38.57 -3.69
C ARG A 275 -13.42 38.28 -5.05
N ALA A 276 -14.64 38.78 -5.27
CA ALA A 276 -15.19 38.85 -6.60
C ALA A 276 -14.16 39.55 -7.49
N ALA A 277 -13.63 38.82 -8.48
CA ALA A 277 -12.82 39.41 -9.52
C ALA A 277 -13.75 40.35 -10.29
N VAL A 278 -13.66 41.64 -9.99
CA VAL A 278 -14.25 42.69 -10.80
C VAL A 278 -13.49 42.67 -12.12
N SER A 279 -14.20 42.34 -13.20
CA SER A 279 -13.74 42.52 -14.58
C SER A 279 -13.56 43.99 -14.91
#